data_AF-A0A370E1E9-F1
#
_entry.id   AF-A0A370E1E9-F1
#
_cell.length_a   1.000
_cell.length_b   1.000
_cell.length_c   1.000
_cell.angle_alpha   90.00
_cell.angle_beta   90.00
_cell.angle_gamma   90.00
#
_symmetry.space_group_name_H-M   'P 1'
#
loop_
_entity.id
_entity.type
_entity.pdbx_description
1 polymer ?
#
loop_
_entity_poly.entity_id
_entity_poly.type
_entity_poly.pdbx_seq_one_letter_code
_entity_poly.pdbx_strand_id
1 'polypeptide(L)'
;MLAMSSVEAAVNVRVQPSGDNVTTAYALSGEQRILFGNVEGAAAYECRWQFSDGTPATLWAAPGATRFINTTHTYASAAPHWARLTCRDPGNIADTDSETINMLVIGTDNLNRQKNDAIDDGLRYSYNRIVTNPASSVYGCFYGSGQYGASTGMALLAFENHGHNLDSNDEDIYKAVVEEGLACILRVYPAHINMTNQACVGDPELGDTDADDDNKGLRFQSTNQYYTPFMMMAIVNAGSLATGQSHVVNYGNAAVNGMTLYDIAVDTKDYLVWSQGDANSCVRNGWRYWEHSAGPDNSVNQWPALALAEAAARWQIDANPAAKTQQLGWLNYSQHSSGGFCLHLLRWSQLCSYRCRRDLSPVGGYTSHRYAGSECFQLSRKSVLEQRQQAQFLLHVWLLQGNEALWYSG
;
A
#
# COMPACT_ATOMS: atom_id res chain seq x y z
N MET A 1 26.82 35.71 20.33
CA MET A 1 26.39 34.32 20.08
C MET A 1 25.74 33.81 21.36
N LEU A 2 24.41 33.86 21.42
CA LEU A 2 23.65 33.16 22.47
C LEU A 2 23.52 31.72 22.00
N ALA A 3 24.08 30.78 22.75
CA ALA A 3 23.86 29.37 22.55
C ALA A 3 22.37 29.10 22.80
N MET A 4 21.64 28.73 21.75
CA MET A 4 20.33 28.11 21.93
C MET A 4 20.60 26.75 22.59
N SER A 5 20.28 26.64 23.87
CA SER A 5 20.11 25.35 24.53
C SER A 5 19.03 24.61 23.74
N SER A 6 19.42 23.62 22.95
CA SER A 6 18.50 22.60 22.49
C SER A 6 18.04 21.88 23.75
N VAL A 7 16.79 22.11 24.16
CA VAL A 7 16.12 21.22 25.09
C VAL A 7 16.13 19.87 24.39
N GLU A 8 16.85 18.89 24.93
CA GLU A 8 16.80 17.51 24.45
C GLU A 8 15.33 17.07 24.50
N ALA A 9 14.84 16.46 23.42
CA ALA A 9 13.46 16.00 23.39
C ALA A 9 13.33 14.85 24.41
N ALA A 10 12.21 14.81 25.13
CA ALA A 10 11.98 13.75 26.12
C ALA A 10 12.04 12.37 25.44
N VAL A 11 12.56 11.38 26.16
CA VAL A 11 12.55 9.98 25.72
C VAL A 11 11.12 9.58 25.42
N ASN A 12 10.89 9.02 24.22
CA ASN A 12 9.61 8.47 23.80
C ASN A 12 9.84 7.04 23.31
N VAL A 13 9.12 6.07 23.87
CA VAL A 13 9.15 4.66 23.53
C VAL A 13 7.85 4.28 22.85
N ARG A 14 7.92 3.46 21.79
CA ARG A 14 6.72 2.85 21.17
C ARG A 14 6.92 1.36 21.00
N VAL A 15 5.83 0.59 20.97
CA VAL A 15 5.85 -0.88 20.84
C VAL A 15 4.82 -1.38 19.84
N GLN A 16 4.98 -2.63 19.38
CA GLN A 16 3.98 -3.33 18.57
C GLN A 16 3.59 -4.67 19.22
N PRO A 17 2.29 -5.01 19.23
CA PRO A 17 1.14 -4.16 18.93
C PRO A 17 1.06 -2.96 19.87
N SER A 18 0.64 -1.81 19.34
CA SER A 18 0.35 -0.60 20.11
C SER A 18 -1.06 -0.66 20.69
N GLY A 19 -1.27 0.01 21.83
CA GLY A 19 -2.59 0.20 22.44
C GLY A 19 -2.95 -0.73 23.61
N ASP A 20 -4.01 -0.33 24.32
CA ASP A 20 -4.38 -0.88 25.64
C ASP A 20 -5.16 -2.20 25.59
N ASN A 21 -5.63 -2.64 24.42
CA ASN A 21 -6.56 -3.77 24.32
C ASN A 21 -6.17 -4.72 23.19
N VAL A 22 -5.84 -5.96 23.55
CA VAL A 22 -5.71 -7.05 22.58
C VAL A 22 -6.86 -8.02 22.79
N THR A 23 -7.94 -7.79 22.03
CA THR A 23 -9.11 -8.68 21.97
C THR A 23 -8.82 -9.93 21.12
N THR A 24 -7.70 -9.94 20.40
CA THR A 24 -7.27 -11.03 19.52
C THR A 24 -6.10 -11.81 20.13
N ALA A 25 -6.06 -13.13 19.91
CA ALA A 25 -4.95 -13.92 20.39
C ALA A 25 -3.65 -13.51 19.69
N TYR A 26 -2.61 -13.19 20.48
CA TYR A 26 -1.32 -12.72 19.97
C TYR A 26 -0.26 -13.82 19.96
N ALA A 27 -0.37 -14.86 20.80
CA ALA A 27 0.60 -15.95 20.82
C ALA A 27 -0.03 -17.27 21.27
N LEU A 28 0.64 -18.38 20.95
CA LEU A 28 0.33 -19.69 21.53
C LEU A 28 1.17 -19.94 22.79
N SER A 29 0.58 -20.66 23.73
CA SER A 29 1.31 -21.17 24.90
C SER A 29 2.48 -22.05 24.44
N GLY A 30 3.70 -21.73 24.87
CA GLY A 30 4.93 -22.43 24.47
C GLY A 30 5.52 -21.99 23.13
N GLU A 31 4.92 -21.01 22.45
CA GLU A 31 5.47 -20.41 21.23
C GLU A 31 6.47 -19.30 21.55
N GLN A 32 7.58 -19.25 20.83
CA GLN A 32 8.53 -18.14 20.90
C GLN A 32 8.04 -16.99 20.01
N ARG A 33 7.95 -15.78 20.58
CA ARG A 33 7.56 -14.56 19.88
C ARG A 33 8.70 -13.54 19.89
N ILE A 34 8.79 -12.78 18.79
CA ILE A 34 9.61 -11.57 18.73
C ILE A 34 8.74 -10.40 19.19
N LEU A 35 9.14 -9.77 20.29
CA LEU A 35 8.56 -8.54 20.80
C LEU A 35 9.46 -7.39 20.38
N PHE A 36 8.89 -6.27 19.95
CA PHE A 36 9.71 -5.15 19.49
C PHE A 36 9.09 -3.78 19.76
N GLY A 37 9.94 -2.77 19.73
CA GLY A 37 9.61 -1.36 19.85
C GLY A 37 10.71 -0.46 19.30
N ASN A 38 10.55 0.85 19.47
CA ASN A 38 11.56 1.86 19.17
C ASN A 38 11.70 2.87 20.32
N VAL A 39 12.73 3.72 20.21
CA VAL A 39 12.95 4.84 21.12
C VAL A 39 13.50 6.06 20.38
N GLU A 40 13.07 7.24 20.79
CA GLU A 40 13.45 8.56 20.27
C GLU A 40 13.62 9.57 21.43
N GLY A 41 14.17 10.76 21.16
CA GLY A 41 14.27 11.87 22.13
C GLY A 41 15.67 12.24 22.62
N ALA A 42 16.46 11.27 23.08
CA ALA A 42 17.78 11.48 23.71
C ALA A 42 18.99 11.19 22.81
N ALA A 43 20.17 11.70 23.17
CA ALA A 43 21.44 11.41 22.49
C ALA A 43 21.96 9.98 22.73
N ALA A 44 21.60 9.36 23.86
CA ALA A 44 21.96 7.99 24.21
C ALA A 44 20.82 7.30 24.95
N TYR A 45 20.74 5.98 24.85
CA TYR A 45 19.68 5.19 25.49
C TYR A 45 20.26 3.97 26.19
N GLU A 46 19.67 3.63 27.33
CA GLU A 46 19.65 2.26 27.84
C GLU A 46 18.20 1.79 27.87
N CYS A 47 17.95 0.55 27.45
CA CYS A 47 16.62 -0.04 27.43
C CYS A 47 16.61 -1.39 28.14
N ARG A 48 15.42 -1.81 28.58
CA ARG A 48 15.16 -3.16 29.12
C ARG A 48 13.74 -3.63 28.83
N TRP A 49 13.56 -4.94 28.85
CA TRP A 49 12.27 -5.61 28.78
C TRP A 49 11.85 -6.19 30.14
N GLN A 50 10.57 -6.09 30.45
CA GLN A 50 9.94 -6.69 31.63
C GLN A 50 8.74 -7.54 31.20
N PHE A 51 8.46 -8.61 31.94
CA PHE A 51 7.41 -9.58 31.58
C PHE A 51 6.46 -9.87 32.74
N SER A 52 5.20 -10.09 32.40
CA SER A 52 4.11 -10.39 33.34
C SER A 52 4.16 -11.79 33.99
N ASP A 53 4.94 -12.71 33.43
CA ASP A 53 4.94 -14.14 33.80
C ASP A 53 5.96 -14.52 34.88
N GLY A 54 6.64 -13.54 35.46
CA GLY A 54 7.66 -13.74 36.49
C GLY A 54 9.07 -13.99 35.93
N THR A 55 9.24 -14.01 34.61
CA THR A 55 10.57 -14.01 33.98
C THR A 55 11.34 -12.75 34.41
N PRO A 56 12.60 -12.87 34.85
CA PRO A 56 13.39 -11.70 35.22
C PRO A 56 13.51 -10.70 34.08
N ALA A 57 13.45 -9.41 34.43
CA ALA A 57 13.69 -8.34 33.47
C ALA A 57 15.09 -8.46 32.85
N THR A 58 15.23 -8.02 31.59
CA THR A 58 16.56 -7.91 30.99
C THR A 58 17.38 -6.84 31.72
N LEU A 59 18.70 -6.94 31.63
CA LEU A 59 19.58 -5.88 32.09
C LEU A 59 19.36 -4.61 31.26
N TRP A 60 19.61 -3.46 31.86
CA TRP A 60 19.75 -2.21 31.13
C TRP A 60 20.94 -2.32 30.18
N ALA A 61 20.71 -2.06 28.90
CA ALA A 61 21.75 -2.09 27.89
C ALA A 61 21.45 -1.07 26.79
N ALA A 62 22.50 -0.55 26.15
CA ALA A 62 22.35 0.26 24.96
C ALA A 62 21.72 -0.60 23.83
N PRO A 63 20.68 -0.11 23.14
CA PRO A 63 20.06 -0.87 22.06
C PRO A 63 21.01 -0.95 20.86
N GLY A 64 21.05 -2.11 20.20
CA GLY A 64 21.82 -2.27 18.95
C GLY A 64 21.25 -1.45 17.78
N ALA A 65 19.96 -1.11 17.84
CA ALA A 65 19.28 -0.19 16.93
C ALA A 65 18.13 0.50 17.67
N THR A 66 18.06 1.83 17.62
CA THR A 66 17.01 2.60 18.32
C THR A 66 15.64 2.44 17.67
N ARG A 67 15.59 2.16 16.36
CA ARG A 67 14.35 1.96 15.60
C ARG A 67 13.88 0.51 15.52
N PHE A 68 14.56 -0.44 16.15
CA PHE A 68 14.11 -1.85 16.18
C PHE A 68 14.69 -2.58 17.39
N ILE A 69 14.24 -2.17 18.58
CA ILE A 69 14.62 -2.79 19.85
C ILE A 69 13.77 -4.03 20.01
N ASN A 70 14.37 -5.22 19.98
CA ASN A 70 13.62 -6.46 20.07
C ASN A 70 14.14 -7.39 21.18
N THR A 71 13.28 -8.35 21.54
CA THR A 71 13.61 -9.50 22.37
C THR A 71 12.78 -10.70 21.94
N THR A 72 13.24 -11.92 22.26
CA THR A 72 12.44 -13.13 22.10
C THR A 72 11.93 -13.61 23.44
N HIS A 73 10.65 -13.97 23.51
CA HIS A 73 10.02 -14.43 24.74
C HIS A 73 9.03 -15.57 24.47
N THR A 74 8.85 -16.47 25.45
CA THR A 74 7.92 -17.60 25.37
C THR A 74 7.06 -17.65 26.64
N TYR A 75 5.74 -17.50 26.48
CA TYR A 75 4.80 -17.61 27.57
C TYR A 75 4.37 -19.07 27.78
N ALA A 76 4.55 -19.58 29.00
CA ALA A 76 4.26 -20.99 29.31
C ALA A 76 2.77 -21.30 29.53
N SER A 77 1.96 -20.28 29.83
CA SER A 77 0.54 -20.41 30.15
C SER A 77 -0.35 -19.68 29.16
N ALA A 78 -1.51 -20.27 28.87
CA ALA A 78 -2.59 -19.60 28.16
C ALA A 78 -3.33 -18.64 29.11
N ALA A 79 -2.98 -17.36 29.04
CA ALA A 79 -3.60 -16.29 29.82
C ALA A 79 -3.34 -14.93 29.15
N PRO A 80 -4.04 -13.86 29.58
CA PRO A 80 -3.58 -12.51 29.33
C PRO A 80 -2.18 -12.30 29.93
N HIS A 81 -1.28 -11.72 29.13
CA HIS A 81 0.09 -11.40 29.48
C HIS A 81 0.43 -9.99 29.00
N TRP A 82 1.48 -9.41 29.56
CA TRP A 82 2.09 -8.20 29.05
C TRP A 82 3.62 -8.31 28.99
N ALA A 83 4.20 -7.56 28.07
CA ALA A 83 5.62 -7.24 28.03
C ALA A 83 5.81 -5.73 27.96
N ARG A 84 6.77 -5.18 28.69
CA ARG A 84 7.03 -3.74 28.76
C ARG A 84 8.45 -3.44 28.29
N LEU A 85 8.57 -2.51 27.35
CA LEU A 85 9.83 -1.89 26.99
C LEU A 85 9.96 -0.59 27.78
N THR A 86 11.07 -0.44 28.50
CA THR A 86 11.42 0.81 29.18
C THR A 86 12.76 1.29 28.63
N CYS A 87 12.84 2.55 28.24
CA CYS A 87 14.10 3.19 27.85
C CYS A 87 14.32 4.47 28.65
N ARG A 88 15.60 4.86 28.82
CA ARG A 88 15.99 6.07 29.54
C ARG A 88 17.26 6.67 28.97
N ASP A 89 17.46 7.97 29.19
CA ASP A 89 18.76 8.59 29.04
C ASP A 89 19.66 8.23 30.24
N PRO A 90 20.81 7.58 30.03
CA PRO A 90 21.75 7.30 31.12
C PRO A 90 22.38 8.58 31.72
N GLY A 91 22.43 9.68 30.96
CA GLY A 91 22.91 10.99 31.41
C GLY A 91 21.91 11.72 32.32
N ASN A 92 20.61 11.48 32.10
CA ASN A 92 19.51 12.00 32.88
C ASN A 92 18.45 10.92 33.10
N ILE A 93 18.63 10.09 34.14
CA ILE A 93 17.72 8.96 34.42
C ILE A 93 16.27 9.37 34.71
N ALA A 94 16.00 10.66 34.98
CA ALA A 94 14.63 11.16 35.12
C ALA A 94 13.91 11.25 33.76
N ASP A 95 14.66 11.30 32.67
CA ASP A 95 14.16 11.17 31.30
C ASP A 95 14.06 9.68 30.95
N THR A 96 12.91 9.10 31.30
CA THR A 96 12.58 7.69 31.13
C THR A 96 11.17 7.61 30.58
N ASP A 97 10.96 6.69 29.65
CA ASP A 97 9.63 6.36 29.15
C ASP A 97 9.43 4.85 29.02
N SER A 98 8.18 4.41 28.91
CA SER A 98 7.81 3.00 28.86
C SER A 98 6.51 2.74 28.13
N GLU A 99 6.54 1.72 27.29
CA GLU A 99 5.34 1.23 26.62
C GLU A 99 5.12 -0.26 26.80
N THR A 100 3.84 -0.66 26.81
CA THR A 100 3.41 -2.01 27.16
C THR A 100 2.67 -2.70 26.02
N ILE A 101 3.18 -3.85 25.62
CA ILE A 101 2.50 -4.79 24.74
C ILE A 101 1.58 -5.65 25.59
N ASN A 102 0.27 -5.43 25.48
CA ASN A 102 -0.73 -6.34 26.03
C ASN A 102 -0.94 -7.51 25.07
N MET A 103 -1.16 -8.73 25.56
CA MET A 103 -1.25 -9.92 24.72
C MET A 103 -2.23 -10.94 25.31
N LEU A 104 -3.05 -11.55 24.46
CA LEU A 104 -3.79 -12.76 24.81
C LEU A 104 -3.03 -14.00 24.32
N VAL A 105 -2.54 -14.83 25.24
CA VAL A 105 -1.91 -16.11 24.93
C VAL A 105 -2.94 -17.23 25.03
N ILE A 106 -3.07 -18.06 24.00
CA ILE A 106 -4.06 -19.14 23.95
C ILE A 106 -3.40 -20.53 23.92
N GLY A 107 -4.09 -21.54 24.45
CA GLY A 107 -3.58 -22.92 24.50
C GLY A 107 -3.87 -23.76 23.26
N THR A 108 -4.72 -23.28 22.35
CA THR A 108 -5.09 -24.00 21.13
C THR A 108 -5.18 -23.02 19.98
N ASP A 109 -4.51 -23.35 18.88
CA ASP A 109 -4.47 -22.49 17.70
C ASP A 109 -5.82 -22.42 16.98
N ASN A 110 -6.07 -21.30 16.30
CA ASN A 110 -7.23 -21.07 15.47
C ASN A 110 -6.89 -20.18 14.27
N LEU A 111 -7.76 -20.21 13.25
CA LEU A 111 -7.54 -19.49 12.00
C LEU A 111 -7.42 -17.96 12.18
N ASN A 112 -8.14 -17.37 13.15
CA ASN A 112 -8.06 -15.93 13.39
C ASN A 112 -6.69 -15.54 13.94
N ARG A 113 -6.16 -16.31 14.90
CA ARG A 113 -4.79 -16.10 15.39
C ARG A 113 -3.78 -16.24 14.25
N GLN A 114 -3.86 -17.30 13.44
CA GLN A 114 -2.93 -17.51 12.31
C GLN A 114 -2.94 -16.35 11.30
N LYS A 115 -4.11 -15.76 11.04
CA LYS A 115 -4.22 -14.59 10.17
C LYS A 115 -3.54 -13.37 10.76
N ASN A 116 -3.85 -13.05 12.02
CA ASN A 116 -3.27 -11.89 12.71
C ASN A 116 -1.76 -12.03 12.87
N ASP A 117 -1.31 -13.25 13.17
CA ASP A 117 0.11 -13.60 13.24
C ASP A 117 0.84 -13.32 11.92
N ALA A 118 0.28 -13.79 10.80
CA ALA A 118 0.86 -13.54 9.49
C ALA A 118 0.87 -12.04 9.12
N ILE A 119 -0.15 -11.27 9.55
CA ILE A 119 -0.21 -9.82 9.36
C ILE A 119 0.88 -9.13 10.18
N ASP A 120 0.97 -9.42 11.47
CA ASP A 120 1.97 -8.82 12.37
C ASP A 120 3.39 -9.13 11.92
N ASP A 121 3.65 -10.36 11.46
CA ASP A 121 4.94 -10.76 10.91
C ASP A 121 5.27 -10.00 9.61
N GLY A 122 4.29 -9.83 8.72
CA GLY A 122 4.45 -9.09 7.47
C GLY A 122 4.70 -7.59 7.68
N LEU A 123 3.95 -6.96 8.60
CA LEU A 123 4.13 -5.55 8.96
C LEU A 123 5.47 -5.34 9.66
N ARG A 124 5.84 -6.20 10.61
CA ARG A 124 7.14 -6.14 11.30
C ARG A 124 8.31 -6.32 10.34
N TYR A 125 8.20 -7.26 9.39
CA TYR A 125 9.21 -7.44 8.36
C TYR A 125 9.36 -6.16 7.51
N SER A 126 8.25 -5.59 7.07
CA SER A 126 8.23 -4.38 6.24
C SER A 126 8.79 -3.17 6.99
N TYR A 127 8.44 -3.02 8.27
CA TYR A 127 8.95 -1.97 9.16
C TYR A 127 10.46 -2.08 9.28
N ASN A 128 10.95 -3.26 9.68
CA ASN A 128 12.38 -3.50 9.84
C ASN A 128 13.13 -3.22 8.53
N ARG A 129 12.53 -3.57 7.38
CA ARG A 129 13.13 -3.32 6.07
C ARG A 129 13.22 -1.84 5.71
N ILE A 130 12.26 -1.00 6.10
CA ILE A 130 12.30 0.45 5.86
C ILE A 130 13.30 1.14 6.79
N VAL A 131 13.31 0.76 8.07
CA VAL A 131 14.11 1.47 9.10
C VAL A 131 15.58 1.02 9.18
N THR A 132 15.93 -0.20 8.76
CA THR A 132 17.30 -0.73 8.87
C THR A 132 18.08 -0.78 7.58
N ASN A 133 17.50 -0.44 6.42
CA ASN A 133 18.17 -0.61 5.14
C ASN A 133 19.24 0.48 4.89
N PRO A 134 20.55 0.15 4.97
CA PRO A 134 21.62 1.13 4.82
C PRO A 134 21.93 1.43 3.35
N ALA A 135 21.29 0.74 2.40
CA ALA A 135 21.61 0.80 0.97
C ALA A 135 20.92 1.96 0.21
N SER A 136 20.31 2.91 0.91
CA SER A 136 19.63 4.03 0.27
C SER A 136 20.19 5.38 0.66
N SER A 137 20.33 6.26 -0.33
CA SER A 137 20.53 7.70 -0.14
C SER A 137 19.24 8.42 0.28
N VAL A 138 18.15 7.68 0.54
CA VAL A 138 16.80 8.21 0.74
C VAL A 138 16.10 7.35 1.81
N TYR A 139 16.24 7.74 3.09
CA TYR A 139 15.48 7.16 4.19
C TYR A 139 13.98 7.12 3.86
N GLY A 140 13.32 6.01 4.20
CA GLY A 140 11.87 5.81 4.03
C GLY A 140 11.44 4.98 2.82
N CYS A 141 12.30 4.74 1.82
CA CYS A 141 11.88 3.96 0.64
C CYS A 141 12.07 2.44 0.81
N PHE A 142 11.20 1.67 0.16
CA PHE A 142 11.35 0.22 0.05
C PHE A 142 12.24 -0.17 -1.15
N TYR A 143 13.52 -0.46 -0.89
CA TYR A 143 14.48 -0.84 -1.93
C TYR A 143 14.48 -2.34 -2.26
N GLY A 144 14.22 -2.66 -3.53
CA GLY A 144 14.22 -4.01 -4.13
C GLY A 144 14.81 -4.06 -5.55
N SER A 145 14.43 -5.02 -6.41
CA SER A 145 15.08 -5.27 -7.71
C SER A 145 14.61 -4.42 -8.91
N GLY A 146 14.06 -3.21 -8.71
CA GLY A 146 13.98 -2.27 -9.84
C GLY A 146 13.03 -1.07 -9.75
N GLN A 147 11.92 -1.12 -9.00
CA GLN A 147 10.86 -0.11 -9.06
C GLN A 147 10.47 0.42 -7.67
N TYR A 148 11.38 1.21 -7.09
CA TYR A 148 11.33 1.63 -5.69
C TYR A 148 10.08 2.43 -5.31
N GLY A 149 9.57 3.30 -6.20
CA GLY A 149 8.35 4.06 -5.93
C GLY A 149 7.15 3.13 -5.74
N ALA A 150 6.94 2.20 -6.68
CA ALA A 150 5.85 1.22 -6.61
C ALA A 150 6.01 0.26 -5.42
N SER A 151 7.23 -0.21 -5.14
CA SER A 151 7.51 -1.03 -3.96
C SER A 151 7.19 -0.29 -2.66
N THR A 152 7.51 1.00 -2.60
CA THR A 152 7.21 1.84 -1.43
C THR A 152 5.71 2.04 -1.30
N GLY A 153 5.00 2.43 -2.36
CA GLY A 153 3.55 2.59 -2.35
C GLY A 153 2.80 1.32 -1.92
N MET A 154 3.23 0.15 -2.41
CA MET A 154 2.64 -1.13 -1.99
C MET A 154 2.96 -1.49 -0.53
N ALA A 155 4.15 -1.15 -0.03
CA ALA A 155 4.48 -1.36 1.38
C ALA A 155 3.64 -0.45 2.29
N LEU A 156 3.45 0.81 1.91
CA LEU A 156 2.61 1.76 2.62
C LEU A 156 1.16 1.28 2.71
N LEU A 157 0.59 0.81 1.59
CA LEU A 157 -0.75 0.25 1.56
C LEU A 157 -0.95 -0.91 2.53
N ALA A 158 0.10 -1.68 2.84
CA ALA A 158 -0.01 -2.73 3.85
C ALA A 158 -0.22 -2.14 5.26
N PHE A 159 0.52 -1.09 5.63
CA PHE A 159 0.33 -0.39 6.90
C PHE A 159 -1.03 0.32 6.96
N GLU A 160 -1.37 1.06 5.91
CA GLU A 160 -2.58 1.89 5.85
C GLU A 160 -3.86 1.06 5.88
N ASN A 161 -3.91 -0.09 5.21
CA ASN A 161 -5.05 -1.01 5.26
C ASN A 161 -5.23 -1.68 6.63
N HIS A 162 -4.21 -1.61 7.49
CA HIS A 162 -4.28 -2.07 8.89
C HIS A 162 -4.46 -0.92 9.88
N GLY A 163 -4.79 0.29 9.40
CA GLY A 163 -5.12 1.44 10.25
C GLY A 163 -3.92 2.26 10.70
N HIS A 164 -2.74 1.99 10.16
CA HIS A 164 -1.52 2.75 10.43
C HIS A 164 -1.35 3.82 9.34
N ASN A 165 -1.66 5.08 9.63
CA ASN A 165 -1.63 6.17 8.67
C ASN A 165 -1.38 7.52 9.39
N LEU A 166 -1.49 8.65 8.68
CA LEU A 166 -1.22 9.98 9.25
C LEU A 166 -2.24 10.41 10.31
N ASP A 167 -3.45 9.84 10.31
CA ASP A 167 -4.46 10.07 11.35
C ASP A 167 -4.21 9.24 12.62
N SER A 168 -3.32 8.24 12.55
CA SER A 168 -2.96 7.44 13.71
C SER A 168 -2.35 8.30 14.82
N ASN A 169 -2.50 7.83 16.06
CA ASN A 169 -1.85 8.45 17.21
C ASN A 169 -0.33 8.44 17.02
N ASP A 170 0.37 9.44 17.53
CA ASP A 170 1.83 9.52 17.50
C ASP A 170 2.51 8.35 18.26
N GLU A 171 1.79 7.62 19.12
CA GLU A 171 2.25 6.38 19.76
C GLU A 171 2.22 5.15 18.83
N ASP A 172 1.61 5.27 17.64
CA ASP A 172 1.65 4.22 16.63
C ASP A 172 3.05 4.13 16.02
N ILE A 173 3.77 3.05 16.36
CA ILE A 173 5.12 2.80 15.88
C ILE A 173 5.24 2.77 14.35
N TYR A 174 4.16 2.44 13.63
CA TYR A 174 4.16 2.38 12.18
C TYR A 174 3.84 3.71 11.50
N LYS A 175 3.33 4.72 12.23
CA LYS A 175 3.05 6.06 11.67
C LYS A 175 4.29 6.69 11.05
N ALA A 176 5.42 6.64 11.77
CA ALA A 176 6.70 7.18 11.27
C ALA A 176 7.15 6.48 9.97
N VAL A 177 6.83 5.19 9.79
CA VAL A 177 7.13 4.49 8.53
C VAL A 177 6.26 4.97 7.39
N VAL A 178 4.99 5.28 7.65
CA VAL A 178 4.10 5.87 6.66
C VAL A 178 4.57 7.26 6.26
N GLU A 179 4.90 8.12 7.23
CA GLU A 179 5.44 9.46 6.99
C GLU A 179 6.72 9.44 6.17
N GLU A 180 7.67 8.58 6.53
CA GLU A 180 8.95 8.44 5.83
C GLU A 180 8.78 7.86 4.42
N GLY A 181 7.87 6.89 4.25
CA GLY A 181 7.57 6.32 2.93
C GLY A 181 6.88 7.32 2.01
N LEU A 182 5.93 8.12 2.53
CA LEU A 182 5.31 9.21 1.79
C LEU A 182 6.34 10.27 1.41
N ALA A 183 7.19 10.68 2.36
CA ALA A 183 8.29 11.59 2.10
C ALA A 183 9.24 11.05 1.03
N CYS A 184 9.54 9.76 1.03
CA CYS A 184 10.30 9.13 -0.04
C CYS A 184 9.62 9.29 -1.40
N ILE A 185 8.36 8.84 -1.54
CA ILE A 185 7.72 8.81 -2.86
C ILE A 185 7.56 10.22 -3.41
N LEU A 186 7.19 11.19 -2.56
CA LEU A 186 6.94 12.59 -2.93
C LEU A 186 8.21 13.40 -3.15
N ARG A 187 9.33 13.02 -2.52
CA ARG A 187 10.63 13.66 -2.76
C ARG A 187 11.25 13.25 -4.09
N VAL A 188 11.10 11.99 -4.49
CA VAL A 188 11.95 11.41 -5.55
C VAL A 188 11.25 11.31 -6.90
N TYR A 189 9.96 10.99 -6.94
CA TYR A 189 9.31 10.51 -8.16
C TYR A 189 8.37 11.47 -8.90
N PRO A 190 7.72 12.47 -8.26
CA PRO A 190 6.80 13.36 -8.94
C PRO A 190 7.45 14.13 -10.09
N ALA A 191 6.73 14.22 -11.20
CA ALA A 191 7.03 15.11 -12.31
C ALA A 191 5.72 15.66 -12.89
N HIS A 192 5.68 16.98 -13.08
CA HIS A 192 4.58 17.66 -13.78
C HIS A 192 4.58 17.31 -15.26
N ILE A 193 3.38 17.20 -15.82
CA ILE A 193 3.12 17.02 -17.24
C ILE A 193 2.05 18.02 -17.66
N ASN A 194 2.32 18.76 -18.73
CA ASN A 194 1.27 19.59 -19.33
C ASN A 194 0.33 18.67 -20.12
N MET A 195 -0.94 18.73 -19.81
CA MET A 195 -1.97 17.91 -20.44
C MET A 195 -2.66 18.68 -21.56
N THR A 196 -3.31 17.92 -22.43
CA THR A 196 -4.10 18.43 -23.55
C THR A 196 -5.34 17.57 -23.71
N ASN A 197 -6.40 18.15 -24.24
CA ASN A 197 -7.62 17.41 -24.57
C ASN A 197 -7.31 16.17 -25.41
N GLN A 198 -7.84 15.03 -24.97
CA GLN A 198 -7.74 13.73 -25.63
C GLN A 198 -8.86 13.54 -26.63
N ALA A 199 -8.60 12.82 -27.73
CA ALA A 199 -9.61 12.61 -28.76
C ALA A 199 -10.85 11.85 -28.25
N CYS A 200 -10.65 10.94 -27.28
CA CYS A 200 -11.68 10.02 -26.81
C CYS A 200 -12.24 10.31 -25.42
N VAL A 201 -11.48 11.01 -24.58
CA VAL A 201 -11.87 11.38 -23.22
C VAL A 201 -12.26 12.86 -23.14
N GLY A 202 -11.79 13.67 -24.10
CA GLY A 202 -11.93 15.12 -24.05
C GLY A 202 -10.92 15.70 -23.07
N ASP A 203 -11.34 16.74 -22.38
CA ASP A 203 -10.57 17.35 -21.30
C ASP A 203 -10.45 16.37 -20.11
N PRO A 204 -9.25 15.94 -19.70
CA PRO A 204 -9.07 14.97 -18.62
C PRO A 204 -9.64 15.45 -17.26
N GLU A 205 -9.71 16.77 -17.05
CA GLU A 205 -10.22 17.42 -15.83
C GLU A 205 -11.77 17.49 -15.83
N LEU A 206 -12.43 17.11 -16.94
CA LEU A 206 -13.88 17.24 -17.07
C LEU A 206 -14.65 16.18 -16.26
N GLY A 207 -15.60 16.65 -15.43
CA GLY A 207 -16.70 15.83 -14.91
C GLY A 207 -16.44 15.20 -13.54
N ASP A 208 -15.44 15.68 -12.83
CA ASP A 208 -15.32 15.57 -11.38
C ASP A 208 -15.61 16.93 -10.71
N THR A 209 -15.36 17.03 -9.40
CA THR A 209 -15.62 18.24 -8.60
C THR A 209 -14.37 19.10 -8.42
N ASP A 210 -13.37 18.91 -9.27
CA ASP A 210 -12.00 19.35 -9.07
C ASP A 210 -11.56 20.26 -10.23
N ALA A 211 -11.04 21.46 -10.05
CA ALA A 211 -11.34 22.62 -9.19
C ALA A 211 -10.25 23.68 -9.44
N ASP A 212 -9.09 23.29 -9.97
CA ASP A 212 -8.00 24.19 -10.33
C ASP A 212 -7.87 24.46 -11.84
N ASP A 213 -8.42 23.61 -12.72
CA ASP A 213 -8.47 23.74 -14.20
C ASP A 213 -7.10 24.14 -14.79
N ASP A 214 -6.02 23.59 -14.24
CA ASP A 214 -4.67 24.12 -14.44
C ASP A 214 -3.92 23.48 -15.63
N ASN A 215 -4.55 22.49 -16.28
CA ASN A 215 -4.03 21.70 -17.40
C ASN A 215 -2.72 20.95 -17.05
N LYS A 216 -2.49 20.61 -15.79
CA LYS A 216 -1.33 19.84 -15.33
C LYS A 216 -1.73 18.53 -14.69
N GLY A 217 -0.98 17.50 -15.06
CA GLY A 217 -1.04 16.21 -14.41
C GLY A 217 0.26 15.90 -13.69
N LEU A 218 0.18 15.03 -12.69
CA LEU A 218 1.32 14.56 -11.92
C LEU A 218 1.54 13.07 -12.18
N ARG A 219 2.73 12.75 -12.70
CA ARG A 219 3.18 11.36 -12.83
C ARG A 219 4.26 11.03 -11.84
N PHE A 220 4.36 9.75 -11.50
CA PHE A 220 5.44 9.24 -10.66
C PHE A 220 6.39 8.35 -11.45
N GLN A 221 7.68 8.68 -11.37
CA GLN A 221 8.83 7.89 -11.83
C GLN A 221 9.02 7.78 -13.35
N SER A 222 7.99 7.42 -14.12
CA SER A 222 8.11 7.08 -15.55
C SER A 222 6.79 7.31 -16.29
N THR A 223 6.86 7.33 -17.63
CA THR A 223 5.68 7.24 -18.54
C THR A 223 4.93 5.91 -18.43
N ASN A 224 5.45 4.97 -17.62
CA ASN A 224 4.85 3.67 -17.41
C ASN A 224 3.67 3.74 -16.44
N GLN A 225 2.46 3.55 -17.00
CA GLN A 225 1.18 3.59 -16.27
C GLN A 225 1.00 2.46 -15.24
N TYR A 226 1.97 1.54 -15.16
CA TYR A 226 1.98 0.52 -14.14
C TYR A 226 2.33 1.09 -12.76
N TYR A 227 3.21 2.10 -12.66
CA TYR A 227 3.79 2.49 -11.36
C TYR A 227 3.02 3.60 -10.64
N THR A 228 2.64 4.65 -11.37
CA THR A 228 1.91 5.81 -10.80
C THR A 228 0.70 5.42 -9.95
N PRO A 229 -0.14 4.42 -10.34
CA PRO A 229 -1.29 4.03 -9.53
C PRO A 229 -0.96 3.58 -8.10
N PHE A 230 0.19 2.93 -7.87
CA PHE A 230 0.57 2.48 -6.53
C PHE A 230 0.89 3.64 -5.60
N MET A 231 1.51 4.70 -6.13
CA MET A 231 1.80 5.91 -5.37
C MET A 231 0.51 6.67 -5.08
N MET A 232 -0.40 6.78 -6.06
CA MET A 232 -1.70 7.41 -5.84
C MET A 232 -2.50 6.69 -4.75
N MET A 233 -2.59 5.36 -4.84
CA MET A 233 -3.31 4.57 -3.82
C MET A 233 -2.74 4.79 -2.42
N ALA A 234 -1.40 4.80 -2.26
CA ALA A 234 -0.78 5.11 -0.97
C ALA A 234 -1.09 6.54 -0.49
N ILE A 235 -1.03 7.53 -1.38
CA ILE A 235 -1.35 8.93 -1.04
C ILE A 235 -2.78 9.05 -0.52
N VAL A 236 -3.77 8.48 -1.23
CA VAL A 236 -5.18 8.56 -0.79
C VAL A 236 -5.49 7.70 0.42
N ASN A 237 -4.64 6.71 0.73
CA ASN A 237 -4.73 5.86 1.93
C ASN A 237 -3.98 6.46 3.13
N ALA A 238 -3.14 7.47 2.93
CA ALA A 238 -2.33 8.10 3.94
C ALA A 238 -3.13 8.74 5.09
N GLY A 239 -4.43 8.97 4.91
CA GLY A 239 -5.32 9.48 5.95
C GLY A 239 -6.71 9.81 5.44
N SER A 240 -7.51 10.43 6.30
CA SER A 240 -8.81 10.97 5.95
C SER A 240 -8.71 12.09 4.91
N LEU A 241 -9.85 12.42 4.28
CA LEU A 241 -9.95 13.57 3.36
C LEU A 241 -9.46 14.87 4.03
N ALA A 242 -9.79 15.09 5.31
CA ALA A 242 -9.36 16.27 6.04
C ALA A 242 -7.83 16.36 6.16
N THR A 243 -7.16 15.22 6.37
CA THR A 243 -5.70 15.13 6.37
C THR A 243 -5.13 15.32 4.98
N GLY A 244 -5.76 14.73 3.96
CA GLY A 244 -5.40 14.98 2.56
C GLY A 244 -5.37 16.48 2.21
N GLN A 245 -6.41 17.21 2.63
CA GLN A 245 -6.59 18.64 2.34
C GLN A 245 -5.76 19.59 3.22
N SER A 246 -5.18 19.11 4.32
CA SER A 246 -4.41 19.95 5.26
C SER A 246 -2.91 19.63 5.32
N HIS A 247 -2.51 18.43 4.90
CA HIS A 247 -1.11 18.02 4.90
C HIS A 247 -0.36 18.62 3.70
N VAL A 248 0.33 19.74 3.94
CA VAL A 248 1.14 20.43 2.93
C VAL A 248 2.50 19.76 2.79
N VAL A 249 2.85 19.39 1.57
CA VAL A 249 4.10 18.72 1.22
C VAL A 249 5.27 19.71 1.16
N ASN A 250 6.35 19.40 1.88
CA ASN A 250 7.59 20.19 1.86
C ASN A 250 8.84 19.31 1.89
N TYR A 251 8.93 18.36 0.94
CA TYR A 251 10.05 17.41 0.86
C TYR A 251 11.11 17.79 -0.18
N GLY A 252 11.06 19.01 -0.71
CA GLY A 252 12.09 19.59 -1.59
C GLY A 252 11.96 19.25 -3.08
N ASN A 253 10.96 18.47 -3.49
CA ASN A 253 10.65 18.28 -4.91
C ASN A 253 9.74 19.40 -5.41
N ALA A 254 10.25 20.23 -6.33
CA ALA A 254 9.54 21.39 -6.86
C ALA A 254 8.18 21.07 -7.52
N ALA A 255 7.98 19.83 -7.99
CA ALA A 255 6.71 19.40 -8.58
C ALA A 255 5.57 19.26 -7.55
N VAL A 256 5.88 19.12 -6.26
CA VAL A 256 4.85 18.90 -5.22
C VAL A 256 5.05 19.81 -4.00
N ASN A 257 6.09 20.64 -4.00
CA ASN A 257 6.42 21.48 -2.85
C ASN A 257 5.37 22.58 -2.68
N GLY A 258 4.69 22.60 -1.54
CA GLY A 258 3.62 23.54 -1.23
C GLY A 258 2.21 23.05 -1.62
N MET A 259 2.09 21.92 -2.31
CA MET A 259 0.80 21.27 -2.58
C MET A 259 0.34 20.48 -1.37
N THR A 260 -0.97 20.34 -1.20
CA THR A 260 -1.55 19.37 -0.26
C THR A 260 -1.47 17.96 -0.84
N LEU A 261 -1.64 16.93 -0.01
CA LEU A 261 -1.77 15.56 -0.53
C LEU A 261 -3.01 15.42 -1.43
N TYR A 262 -4.06 16.19 -1.16
CA TYR A 262 -5.26 16.24 -1.98
C TYR A 262 -4.96 16.78 -3.38
N ASP A 263 -4.32 17.94 -3.50
CA ASP A 263 -3.93 18.53 -4.79
C ASP A 263 -3.04 17.56 -5.60
N ILE A 264 -2.13 16.86 -4.91
CA ILE A 264 -1.27 15.86 -5.54
C ILE A 264 -2.10 14.69 -6.09
N ALA A 265 -3.12 14.23 -5.37
CA ALA A 265 -3.99 13.16 -5.82
C ALA A 265 -4.88 13.60 -7.00
N VAL A 266 -5.36 14.85 -6.97
CA VAL A 266 -6.05 15.53 -8.08
C VAL A 266 -5.22 15.47 -9.36
N ASP A 267 -4.03 16.08 -9.38
CA ASP A 267 -3.16 16.09 -10.56
C ASP A 267 -2.80 14.67 -11.03
N THR A 268 -2.69 13.73 -10.08
CA THR A 268 -2.40 12.33 -10.40
C THR A 268 -3.58 11.65 -11.07
N LYS A 269 -4.82 11.93 -10.63
CA LYS A 269 -6.05 11.49 -11.31
C LYS A 269 -6.07 12.03 -12.73
N ASP A 270 -5.79 13.31 -12.93
CA ASP A 270 -5.85 13.91 -14.26
C ASP A 270 -4.81 13.31 -15.19
N TYR A 271 -3.59 13.11 -14.70
CA TYR A 271 -2.56 12.41 -15.45
C TYR A 271 -2.99 10.99 -15.83
N LEU A 272 -3.58 10.22 -14.90
CA LEU A 272 -4.05 8.85 -15.19
C LEU A 272 -5.20 8.87 -16.22
N VAL A 273 -6.11 9.83 -16.14
CA VAL A 273 -7.20 9.98 -17.12
C VAL A 273 -6.64 10.36 -18.48
N TRP A 274 -5.76 11.36 -18.54
CA TRP A 274 -5.09 11.83 -19.75
C TRP A 274 -4.29 10.71 -20.42
N SER A 275 -3.57 9.90 -19.63
CA SER A 275 -2.69 8.86 -20.16
C SER A 275 -3.41 7.65 -20.76
N GLN A 276 -4.74 7.56 -20.59
CA GLN A 276 -5.55 6.50 -21.17
C GLN A 276 -5.35 6.45 -22.69
N GLY A 277 -5.20 5.24 -23.24
CA GLY A 277 -4.98 5.08 -24.68
C GLY A 277 -6.11 5.71 -25.50
N ASP A 278 -5.79 6.51 -26.51
CA ASP A 278 -6.78 7.17 -27.39
C ASP A 278 -6.53 6.90 -28.88
N ALA A 279 -5.46 6.16 -29.22
CA ALA A 279 -4.91 6.07 -30.57
C ALA A 279 -5.74 5.31 -31.63
N ASN A 280 -6.78 4.53 -31.27
CA ASN A 280 -7.42 3.59 -32.22
C ASN A 280 -8.95 3.65 -32.31
N SER A 281 -9.68 3.89 -31.22
CA SER A 281 -11.14 4.04 -31.24
C SER A 281 -11.68 4.52 -29.90
N CYS A 282 -12.59 5.49 -29.89
CA CYS A 282 -13.21 6.02 -28.67
C CYS A 282 -14.33 5.16 -28.10
N VAL A 283 -14.15 3.83 -28.10
CA VAL A 283 -15.08 2.88 -27.49
C VAL A 283 -14.39 1.69 -26.81
N ARG A 284 -13.06 1.57 -26.89
CA ARG A 284 -12.29 0.38 -26.45
C ARG A 284 -10.90 0.78 -25.95
N ASN A 285 -10.89 1.72 -25.04
CA ASN A 285 -9.68 2.34 -24.55
C ASN A 285 -9.42 1.97 -23.09
N GLY A 286 -8.16 2.05 -22.71
CA GLY A 286 -7.64 1.61 -21.42
C GLY A 286 -6.14 1.88 -21.38
N TRP A 287 -5.47 1.39 -20.35
CA TRP A 287 -4.06 1.65 -20.10
C TRP A 287 -3.15 0.52 -20.59
N ARG A 288 -1.94 0.93 -20.97
CA ARG A 288 -0.79 0.08 -21.24
C ARG A 288 0.44 0.67 -20.55
N TYR A 289 1.59 0.00 -20.64
CA TYR A 289 2.87 0.43 -20.06
C TYR A 289 3.42 1.77 -20.56
N TRP A 290 2.69 2.52 -21.39
CA TRP A 290 3.05 3.87 -21.84
C TRP A 290 1.79 4.70 -22.10
N GLU A 291 1.94 6.02 -21.94
CA GLU A 291 0.92 7.03 -22.20
C GLU A 291 0.35 6.90 -23.62
N HIS A 292 -0.96 7.11 -23.78
CA HIS A 292 -1.68 7.14 -25.07
C HIS A 292 -1.50 5.89 -25.95
N SER A 293 -1.17 4.75 -25.35
CA SER A 293 -0.90 3.55 -26.13
C SER A 293 -2.14 3.06 -26.88
N ALA A 294 -1.95 2.75 -28.16
CA ALA A 294 -2.76 1.79 -28.87
C ALA A 294 -2.73 0.42 -28.16
N GLY A 295 -3.90 -0.22 -28.01
CA GLY A 295 -4.01 -1.61 -27.53
C GLY A 295 -3.73 -1.77 -26.04
N PRO A 296 -4.75 -1.54 -25.18
CA PRO A 296 -4.63 -1.74 -23.74
C PRO A 296 -4.18 -3.15 -23.35
N ASP A 297 -3.58 -3.29 -22.17
CA ASP A 297 -3.13 -4.57 -21.63
C ASP A 297 -3.77 -4.79 -20.26
N ASN A 298 -4.51 -5.88 -20.09
CA ASN A 298 -5.22 -6.19 -18.84
C ASN A 298 -4.29 -6.23 -17.61
N SER A 299 -3.01 -6.58 -17.77
CA SER A 299 -2.04 -6.57 -16.66
C SER A 299 -1.70 -5.17 -16.14
N VAL A 300 -1.89 -4.14 -16.98
CA VAL A 300 -1.70 -2.73 -16.61
C VAL A 300 -3.03 -2.07 -16.28
N ASN A 301 -4.04 -2.39 -17.08
CA ASN A 301 -5.32 -1.68 -17.10
C ASN A 301 -6.09 -1.69 -15.78
N GLN A 302 -5.82 -2.68 -14.94
CA GLN A 302 -6.42 -2.78 -13.59
C GLN A 302 -5.86 -1.74 -12.62
N TRP A 303 -4.59 -1.33 -12.75
CA TRP A 303 -3.94 -0.51 -11.72
C TRP A 303 -4.44 0.95 -11.73
N PRO A 304 -4.47 1.67 -12.87
CA PRO A 304 -5.08 3.00 -12.91
C PRO A 304 -6.56 2.98 -12.50
N ALA A 305 -7.32 1.96 -12.93
CA ALA A 305 -8.72 1.82 -12.54
C ALA A 305 -8.89 1.67 -11.02
N LEU A 306 -8.04 0.87 -10.37
CA LEU A 306 -8.04 0.72 -8.90
C LEU A 306 -7.66 2.03 -8.21
N ALA A 307 -6.63 2.74 -8.66
CA ALA A 307 -6.23 4.01 -8.07
C ALA A 307 -7.31 5.09 -8.17
N LEU A 308 -7.95 5.22 -9.35
CA LEU A 308 -9.07 6.15 -9.55
C LEU A 308 -10.29 5.76 -8.71
N ALA A 309 -10.57 4.47 -8.55
CA ALA A 309 -11.66 4.01 -7.69
C ALA A 309 -11.39 4.28 -6.21
N GLU A 310 -10.15 4.07 -5.76
CA GLU A 310 -9.73 4.33 -4.39
C GLU A 310 -9.80 5.82 -4.05
N ALA A 311 -9.34 6.68 -4.96
CA ALA A 311 -9.40 8.14 -4.80
C ALA A 311 -10.84 8.65 -4.71
N ALA A 312 -11.74 8.15 -5.57
CA ALA A 312 -13.15 8.48 -5.51
C ALA A 312 -13.79 8.01 -4.20
N ALA A 313 -13.52 6.77 -3.78
CA ALA A 313 -14.09 6.20 -2.58
C ALA A 313 -13.63 6.89 -1.28
N ARG A 314 -12.35 7.27 -1.20
CA ARG A 314 -11.78 7.86 0.02
C ARG A 314 -11.94 9.36 0.08
N TRP A 315 -11.61 10.05 -1.01
CA TRP A 315 -11.44 11.50 -1.04
C TRP A 315 -12.41 12.19 -1.99
N GLN A 316 -13.35 11.46 -2.60
CA GLN A 316 -14.34 12.03 -3.52
C GLN A 316 -13.70 12.66 -4.77
N ILE A 317 -12.47 12.25 -5.10
CA ILE A 317 -11.79 12.62 -6.33
C ILE A 317 -12.29 11.68 -7.42
N ASP A 318 -13.39 12.10 -8.05
CA ASP A 318 -13.96 11.36 -9.17
C ASP A 318 -13.08 11.43 -10.42
N ALA A 319 -13.22 10.45 -11.31
CA ALA A 319 -12.56 10.46 -12.60
C ALA A 319 -13.54 10.87 -13.70
N ASN A 320 -13.02 11.46 -14.77
CA ASN A 320 -13.79 11.83 -15.97
C ASN A 320 -14.73 10.69 -16.44
N PRO A 321 -16.07 10.93 -16.52
CA PRO A 321 -17.05 9.92 -16.93
C PRO A 321 -16.81 9.28 -18.31
N ALA A 322 -16.21 10.03 -19.24
CA ALA A 322 -15.83 9.50 -20.55
C ALA A 322 -14.72 8.45 -20.41
N ALA A 323 -13.71 8.69 -19.57
CA ALA A 323 -12.67 7.71 -19.28
C ALA A 323 -13.22 6.45 -18.61
N LYS A 324 -14.21 6.59 -17.72
CA LYS A 324 -14.95 5.45 -17.13
C LYS A 324 -15.67 4.64 -18.21
N THR A 325 -16.34 5.32 -19.14
CA THR A 325 -17.05 4.68 -20.26
C THR A 325 -16.09 3.95 -21.21
N GLN A 326 -14.95 4.56 -21.53
CA GLN A 326 -13.91 3.94 -22.35
C GLN A 326 -13.39 2.64 -21.73
N GLN A 327 -13.09 2.69 -20.43
CA GLN A 327 -12.60 1.54 -19.68
C GLN A 327 -13.62 0.40 -19.64
N LEU A 328 -14.91 0.72 -19.44
CA LEU A 328 -15.98 -0.26 -19.52
C LEU A 328 -16.06 -0.91 -20.90
N GLY A 329 -15.91 -0.11 -21.96
CA GLY A 329 -15.84 -0.60 -23.34
C GLY A 329 -14.70 -1.60 -23.55
N TRP A 330 -13.51 -1.33 -22.99
CA TRP A 330 -12.39 -2.27 -23.03
C TRP A 330 -12.66 -3.55 -22.23
N LEU A 331 -13.23 -3.45 -21.03
CA LEU A 331 -13.54 -4.62 -20.20
C LEU A 331 -14.54 -5.55 -20.91
N ASN A 332 -15.61 -4.98 -21.47
CA ASN A 332 -16.59 -5.74 -22.26
C ASN A 332 -15.97 -6.40 -23.50
N TYR A 333 -15.03 -5.71 -24.15
CA TYR A 333 -14.34 -6.23 -25.33
C TYR A 333 -13.33 -7.34 -24.99
N SER A 334 -12.59 -7.20 -23.90
CA SER A 334 -11.47 -8.07 -23.54
C SER A 334 -11.87 -9.27 -22.68
N GLN A 335 -13.10 -9.29 -22.15
CA GLN A 335 -13.63 -10.39 -21.38
C GLN A 335 -13.95 -11.59 -22.29
N HIS A 336 -13.40 -12.74 -21.93
CA HIS A 336 -13.74 -14.02 -22.54
C HIS A 336 -15.14 -14.48 -22.13
N SER A 337 -15.80 -15.32 -22.93
CA SER A 337 -17.14 -15.86 -22.65
C SER A 337 -17.26 -16.65 -21.34
N SER A 338 -16.14 -17.10 -20.77
CA SER A 338 -16.07 -17.72 -19.43
C SER A 338 -15.95 -16.71 -18.28
N GLY A 339 -16.06 -15.42 -18.58
CA GLY A 339 -15.86 -14.30 -17.67
C GLY A 339 -14.39 -14.04 -17.28
N GLY A 340 -13.44 -14.71 -17.93
CA GLY A 340 -11.99 -14.53 -17.69
C GLY A 340 -11.40 -13.41 -18.54
N PHE A 341 -10.23 -12.89 -18.15
CA PHE A 341 -9.48 -11.92 -18.94
C PHE A 341 -8.13 -12.53 -19.37
N CYS A 342 -7.72 -12.29 -20.62
CA CYS A 342 -6.45 -12.79 -21.14
C CYS A 342 -5.32 -11.76 -20.98
N LEU A 343 -4.07 -12.23 -20.85
CA LEU A 343 -2.87 -11.40 -20.95
C LEU A 343 -2.62 -11.04 -22.41
N HIS A 344 -2.56 -9.75 -22.73
CA HIS A 344 -2.32 -9.28 -24.10
C HIS A 344 -0.83 -8.96 -24.34
N LEU A 345 0.06 -9.92 -24.07
CA LEU A 345 1.46 -9.80 -24.44
C LEU A 345 1.65 -10.01 -25.95
N LEU A 346 2.53 -9.20 -26.53
CA LEU A 346 2.76 -8.95 -27.96
C LEU A 346 2.74 -10.20 -28.88
N ARG A 347 2.10 -10.03 -30.05
CA ARG A 347 2.13 -10.92 -31.24
C ARG A 347 1.74 -12.39 -31.05
N TRP A 348 0.59 -12.67 -30.47
CA TRP A 348 -0.14 -13.92 -30.74
C TRP A 348 -1.66 -13.69 -30.77
N SER A 349 -2.13 -12.84 -31.68
CA SER A 349 -3.56 -12.66 -31.96
C SER A 349 -4.25 -13.94 -32.47
N GLN A 350 -3.50 -15.01 -32.72
CA GLN A 350 -4.05 -16.29 -33.17
C GLN A 350 -4.19 -17.35 -32.07
N LEU A 351 -3.49 -17.28 -30.93
CA LEU A 351 -3.54 -18.37 -29.94
C LEU A 351 -4.63 -18.24 -28.87
N CYS A 352 -5.09 -17.03 -28.52
CA CYS A 352 -6.30 -16.90 -27.70
C CYS A 352 -7.54 -17.42 -28.43
N SER A 353 -7.58 -17.26 -29.76
CA SER A 353 -8.67 -17.75 -30.61
C SER A 353 -8.59 -19.27 -30.89
N TYR A 354 -7.40 -19.88 -30.85
CA TYR A 354 -7.22 -21.29 -31.26
C TYR A 354 -7.18 -22.31 -30.13
N ARG A 355 -6.69 -21.99 -28.93
CA ARG A 355 -6.52 -23.02 -27.87
C ARG A 355 -7.62 -23.12 -26.83
N CYS A 356 -8.51 -22.14 -26.73
CA CYS A 356 -9.72 -22.26 -25.89
C CYS A 356 -10.98 -22.69 -26.68
N ARG A 357 -10.87 -22.93 -28.00
CA ARG A 357 -12.00 -23.31 -28.87
C ARG A 357 -12.10 -24.83 -29.15
N ARG A 358 -11.21 -25.66 -28.61
CA ARG A 358 -11.35 -27.13 -28.63
C ARG A 358 -11.81 -27.63 -27.26
N ASP A 359 -13.10 -27.49 -26.99
CA ASP A 359 -13.77 -28.36 -26.00
C ASP A 359 -15.22 -28.68 -26.38
N LEU A 360 -15.59 -28.53 -27.66
CA LEU A 360 -16.89 -28.97 -28.18
C LEU A 360 -16.74 -29.60 -29.56
N SER A 361 -16.34 -30.88 -29.59
CA SER A 361 -16.67 -31.86 -30.65
C SER A 361 -16.08 -33.23 -30.29
N PRO A 362 -16.87 -34.31 -30.15
CA PRO A 362 -16.34 -35.66 -30.20
C PRO A 362 -16.04 -36.04 -31.66
N VAL A 363 -14.96 -36.79 -31.89
CA VAL A 363 -14.67 -37.73 -33.01
C VAL A 363 -13.24 -37.58 -33.53
N GLY A 364 -12.50 -38.69 -33.50
CA GLY A 364 -11.55 -39.07 -34.55
C GLY A 364 -10.09 -38.71 -34.30
N GLY A 365 -9.24 -39.74 -34.17
CA GLY A 365 -7.82 -39.62 -33.85
C GLY A 365 -6.97 -38.88 -34.87
N TYR A 366 -5.85 -38.33 -34.41
CA TYR A 366 -4.53 -38.45 -35.04
C TYR A 366 -3.44 -38.04 -34.04
N THR A 367 -2.26 -38.54 -34.33
CA THR A 367 -1.06 -38.77 -33.54
C THR A 367 -0.38 -37.56 -32.88
N SER A 368 0.29 -37.87 -31.77
CA SER A 368 1.07 -37.01 -30.89
C SER A 368 2.21 -36.25 -31.59
N HIS A 369 2.33 -34.95 -31.27
CA HIS A 369 3.64 -34.30 -31.12
C HIS A 369 3.68 -33.56 -29.78
N ARG A 370 4.63 -33.98 -28.94
CA ARG A 370 5.02 -33.28 -27.70
C ARG A 370 5.69 -31.96 -28.08
N TYR A 371 5.19 -30.85 -27.55
CA TYR A 371 6.03 -29.72 -27.15
C TYR A 371 5.53 -29.21 -25.80
N ALA A 372 6.40 -29.30 -24.82
CA ALA A 372 6.24 -28.84 -23.45
C ALA A 372 6.33 -27.31 -23.38
N GLY A 373 5.63 -26.71 -22.39
CA GLY A 373 5.87 -25.33 -21.95
C GLY A 373 4.84 -24.29 -22.39
N SER A 374 3.69 -24.25 -21.73
CA SER A 374 2.92 -23.01 -21.51
C SER A 374 2.02 -23.27 -20.31
N GLU A 375 2.50 -22.89 -19.13
CA GLU A 375 1.73 -22.95 -17.90
C GLU A 375 0.63 -21.88 -17.96
N CYS A 376 -0.62 -22.30 -18.08
CA CYS A 376 -1.71 -21.50 -17.56
C CYS A 376 -1.49 -21.43 -16.05
N PHE A 377 -1.31 -20.22 -15.50
CA PHE A 377 -1.32 -19.99 -14.07
C PHE A 377 -2.71 -20.41 -13.53
N GLN A 378 -2.84 -21.68 -13.12
CA GLN A 378 -3.97 -22.11 -12.29
C GLN A 378 -3.65 -21.69 -10.86
N LEU A 379 -3.93 -20.42 -10.56
CA LEU A 379 -4.25 -20.03 -9.19
C LEU A 379 -5.44 -20.88 -8.74
N SER A 380 -5.40 -21.38 -7.51
CA SER A 380 -6.43 -22.26 -6.96
C SER A 380 -7.84 -21.68 -7.19
N ARG A 381 -8.83 -22.52 -7.49
CA ARG A 381 -10.21 -22.07 -7.76
C ARG A 381 -10.82 -21.19 -6.67
N LYS A 382 -10.28 -21.23 -5.44
CA LYS A 382 -10.71 -20.42 -4.31
C LYS A 382 -10.15 -18.98 -4.37
N SER A 383 -8.85 -18.83 -4.61
CA SER A 383 -8.20 -17.50 -4.70
C SER A 383 -8.61 -16.71 -5.94
N VAL A 384 -8.93 -17.40 -7.05
CA VAL A 384 -9.45 -16.74 -8.27
C VAL A 384 -10.89 -16.26 -8.08
N LEU A 385 -11.70 -16.94 -7.27
CA LEU A 385 -13.07 -16.49 -6.98
C LEU A 385 -13.06 -15.28 -6.04
N GLU A 386 -12.20 -15.25 -5.03
CA GLU A 386 -12.07 -14.14 -4.07
C GLU A 386 -11.46 -12.88 -4.73
N GLN A 387 -10.42 -13.03 -5.56
CA GLN A 387 -9.90 -11.91 -6.36
C GLN A 387 -10.84 -11.47 -7.47
N ARG A 388 -11.60 -12.40 -8.10
CA ARG A 388 -12.69 -12.05 -9.02
C ARG A 388 -13.77 -11.26 -8.30
N GLN A 389 -14.16 -11.67 -7.10
CA GLN A 389 -15.20 -10.98 -6.34
C GLN A 389 -14.71 -9.62 -5.86
N GLN A 390 -13.49 -9.47 -5.33
CA GLN A 390 -12.96 -8.15 -4.94
C GLN A 390 -12.75 -7.21 -6.12
N ALA A 391 -12.15 -7.67 -7.23
CA ALA A 391 -11.95 -6.82 -8.39
C ALA A 391 -13.26 -6.50 -9.12
N GLN A 392 -14.19 -7.47 -9.25
CA GLN A 392 -15.51 -7.19 -9.84
C GLN A 392 -16.40 -6.37 -8.90
N PHE A 393 -16.26 -6.51 -7.58
CA PHE A 393 -16.98 -5.72 -6.58
C PHE A 393 -16.48 -4.29 -6.55
N LEU A 394 -15.17 -4.04 -6.42
CA LEU A 394 -14.60 -2.69 -6.46
C LEU A 394 -14.85 -2.00 -7.80
N LEU A 395 -14.82 -2.75 -8.91
CA LEU A 395 -15.13 -2.23 -10.24
C LEU A 395 -16.64 -2.05 -10.50
N HIS A 396 -17.52 -2.88 -9.91
CA HIS A 396 -18.97 -2.62 -9.90
C HIS A 396 -19.29 -1.41 -9.03
N VAL A 397 -18.65 -1.26 -7.87
CA VAL A 397 -18.80 -0.11 -6.98
C VAL A 397 -18.36 1.17 -7.70
N TRP A 398 -17.22 1.13 -8.42
CA TRP A 398 -16.77 2.24 -9.26
C TRP A 398 -17.73 2.62 -10.40
N LEU A 399 -18.45 1.64 -10.96
CA LEU A 399 -19.45 1.86 -12.02
C LEU A 399 -20.83 2.28 -11.49
N LEU A 400 -21.14 1.99 -10.22
CA LEU A 400 -22.46 2.21 -9.60
C LEU A 400 -22.53 3.43 -8.68
N GLN A 401 -21.41 4.08 -8.35
CA GLN A 401 -21.37 5.28 -7.49
C GLN A 401 -22.09 6.53 -8.05
N GLY A 402 -22.82 6.41 -9.16
CA GLY A 402 -23.87 7.36 -9.56
C GLY A 402 -25.19 7.26 -8.77
N ASN A 403 -25.35 6.29 -7.85
CA ASN A 403 -26.45 6.23 -6.89
C ASN A 403 -26.08 5.35 -5.68
N GLU A 404 -26.19 5.93 -4.48
CA GLU A 404 -26.13 5.30 -3.14
C GLU A 404 -24.74 5.08 -2.52
N ALA A 405 -24.41 5.94 -1.56
CA ALA A 405 -23.38 5.75 -0.55
C ALA A 405 -23.92 4.87 0.59
N LEU A 406 -23.17 3.84 1.02
CA LEU A 406 -23.12 3.35 2.42
C LEU A 406 -22.18 2.13 2.55
N TRP A 407 -21.49 2.08 3.70
CA TRP A 407 -20.79 0.96 4.36
C TRP A 407 -19.28 0.79 4.12
N TYR A 408 -18.48 1.28 5.08
CA TYR A 408 -17.48 0.47 5.83
C TYR A 408 -17.18 1.16 7.17
N SER A 409 -17.74 0.64 8.25
CA SER A 409 -17.28 0.83 9.64
C SER A 409 -17.46 -0.51 10.35
N GLY A 410 -16.36 -1.15 10.71
CA GLY A 410 -16.32 -2.43 11.40
C GLY A 410 -14.92 -2.74 11.86
#